data_AF-A0A939S5U1-F1
#
_entry.id   AF-A0A939S5U1-F1
#
_cell.length_a   1.000
_cell.length_b   1.000
_cell.length_c   1.000
_cell.angle_alpha   90.00
_cell.angle_beta   90.00
_cell.angle_gamma   90.00
#
_symmetry.space_group_name_H-M   'P 1'
#
loop_
_entity.id
_entity.type
_entity.pdbx_description
1 polymer ?
#
loop_
_entity_poly.entity_id
_entity_poly.type
_entity_poly.pdbx_seq_one_letter_code
_entity_poly.pdbx_strand_id
1 'polypeptide(L)'
;MSRIRLGRHSQGDTDAGDPLDSMVNMFDVGLVLAVAFLVAGLSVASAASPADSAAPSEEQTEITIPDDTSEVSGEGTSVGEVYQLDDGTLVIVTPEGEGE
;
A
#
# COMPACT_ATOMS: atom_id res chain seq x y z
N MET A 1 65.28 -20.87 -30.63
CA MET A 1 65.84 -20.14 -29.46
C MET A 1 64.67 -19.65 -28.63
N SER A 2 64.47 -20.26 -27.46
CA SER A 2 63.26 -20.11 -26.64
C SER A 2 63.43 -19.07 -25.55
N ARG A 3 62.30 -18.43 -25.24
CA ARG A 3 62.04 -17.21 -24.46
C ARG A 3 62.37 -17.36 -22.98
N ILE A 4 62.66 -16.25 -22.29
CA ILE A 4 61.97 -15.88 -21.04
C ILE A 4 61.89 -14.35 -20.97
N ARG A 5 60.68 -13.80 -21.09
CA ARG A 5 60.35 -12.46 -20.58
C ARG A 5 59.84 -12.66 -19.16
N LEU A 6 60.59 -12.18 -18.19
CA LEU A 6 60.21 -12.19 -16.78
C LEU A 6 59.41 -10.91 -16.49
N GLY A 7 58.11 -10.95 -16.80
CA GLY A 7 57.16 -9.98 -16.27
C GLY A 7 56.89 -10.32 -14.81
N ARG A 8 57.57 -9.63 -13.89
CA ARG A 8 57.30 -9.72 -12.46
C ARG A 8 56.00 -8.97 -12.17
N HIS A 9 54.88 -9.69 -12.18
CA HIS A 9 53.68 -9.26 -11.46
C HIS A 9 54.02 -9.32 -9.96
N SER A 10 54.38 -8.18 -9.37
CA SER A 10 54.36 -8.02 -7.92
C SER A 10 52.90 -7.87 -7.50
N GLN A 11 52.20 -9.00 -7.45
CA GLN A 11 50.94 -9.15 -6.75
C GLN A 11 51.29 -9.23 -5.26
N GLY A 12 51.17 -8.14 -4.52
CA GLY A 12 51.43 -8.13 -3.09
C GLY A 12 51.65 -6.73 -2.50
N ASP A 13 50.62 -6.25 -1.81
CA ASP A 13 50.72 -5.46 -0.57
C ASP A 13 50.97 -3.94 -0.61
N THR A 14 50.41 -3.22 -1.59
CA THR A 14 50.11 -1.77 -1.43
C THR A 14 48.76 -1.34 -2.00
N ASP A 15 47.89 -2.30 -2.33
CA ASP A 15 46.54 -2.04 -2.87
C ASP A 15 45.46 -2.25 -1.81
N ALA A 16 45.81 -1.99 -0.53
CA ALA A 16 44.79 -1.60 0.43
C ALA A 16 44.33 -0.20 -0.02
N GLY A 17 43.47 -0.17 -1.05
CA GLY A 17 42.94 1.04 -1.65
C GLY A 17 42.49 2.02 -0.57
N ASP A 18 42.58 3.31 -0.89
CA ASP A 18 42.23 4.38 0.05
C ASP A 18 40.90 4.04 0.76
N PRO A 19 40.88 3.92 2.09
CA PRO A 19 39.67 3.63 2.83
C PRO A 19 38.53 4.58 2.48
N LEU A 20 38.86 5.82 2.11
CA LEU A 20 37.88 6.81 1.67
C LEU A 20 37.27 6.46 0.31
N ASP A 21 38.02 5.83 -0.60
CA ASP A 21 37.51 5.37 -1.89
C ASP A 21 36.51 4.21 -1.71
N SER A 22 36.78 3.32 -0.76
CA SER A 22 35.83 2.28 -0.36
C SER A 22 34.58 2.85 0.33
N MET A 23 34.72 3.95 1.08
CA MET A 23 33.61 4.62 1.78
C MET A 23 32.65 5.31 0.80
N VAL A 24 33.16 5.91 -0.27
CA VAL A 24 32.33 6.56 -1.31
C VAL A 24 31.47 5.52 -2.03
N ASN A 25 32.03 4.36 -2.38
CA ASN A 25 31.26 3.28 -2.99
C ASN A 25 30.21 2.69 -2.04
N MET A 26 30.54 2.50 -0.76
CA MET A 26 29.58 2.02 0.25
C MET A 26 28.47 3.04 0.56
N PHE A 27 28.79 4.33 0.48
CA PHE A 27 27.82 5.40 0.68
C PHE A 27 26.74 5.39 -0.42
N ASP A 28 27.13 5.22 -1.68
CA ASP A 28 26.19 5.14 -2.79
C ASP A 28 25.26 3.92 -2.66
N VAL A 29 25.83 2.75 -2.33
CA VAL A 29 25.03 1.54 -2.03
C VAL A 29 24.08 1.78 -0.86
N GLY A 30 24.53 2.48 0.19
CA GLY A 30 23.69 2.86 1.33
C GLY A 30 22.53 3.78 0.94
N LEU A 31 22.76 4.75 0.05
CA LEU A 31 21.73 5.65 -0.46
C LEU A 31 20.70 4.89 -1.31
N VAL A 32 21.15 4.00 -2.19
CA VAL A 32 20.27 3.13 -2.98
C VAL A 32 19.38 2.28 -2.08
N LEU A 33 19.94 1.67 -1.03
CA LEU A 33 19.16 0.90 -0.05
C LEU A 33 18.18 1.78 0.74
N ALA A 34 18.59 2.97 1.15
CA ALA A 34 17.72 3.90 1.88
C ALA A 34 16.52 4.34 1.01
N VAL A 35 16.75 4.67 -0.26
CA VAL A 35 15.69 5.01 -1.21
C VAL A 35 14.80 3.80 -1.49
N ALA A 36 15.37 2.60 -1.64
CA ALA A 36 14.59 1.38 -1.83
C ALA A 36 13.68 1.09 -0.61
N PHE A 37 14.19 1.24 0.61
CA PHE A 37 13.38 1.11 1.82
C PHE A 37 12.34 2.23 1.96
N LEU A 38 12.65 3.45 1.56
CA LEU A 38 11.68 4.56 1.56
C LEU A 38 10.53 4.30 0.58
N VAL A 39 10.84 3.85 -0.64
CA VAL A 39 9.83 3.47 -1.64
C VAL A 39 9.02 2.26 -1.16
N ALA A 40 9.68 1.24 -0.60
CA ALA A 40 8.99 0.07 -0.04
C ALA A 40 8.08 0.46 1.13
N GLY A 41 8.57 1.27 2.07
CA GLY A 41 7.80 1.77 3.20
C GLY A 41 6.61 2.61 2.78
N LEU A 42 6.78 3.49 1.78
CA LEU A 42 5.68 4.27 1.21
C LEU A 42 4.64 3.38 0.51
N SER A 43 5.09 2.33 -0.20
CA SER A 43 4.17 1.37 -0.82
C SER A 43 3.35 0.59 0.21
N VAL A 44 3.97 0.20 1.33
CA VAL A 44 3.28 -0.45 2.44
C VAL A 44 2.36 0.52 3.16
N ALA A 45 2.77 1.77 3.38
CA ALA A 45 1.93 2.79 4.00
C ALA A 45 0.71 3.14 3.14
N SER A 46 0.86 3.16 1.81
CA SER A 46 -0.26 3.36 0.88
C SER A 46 -1.20 2.15 0.80
N ALA A 47 -0.67 0.93 0.95
CA ALA A 47 -1.51 -0.28 1.07
C ALA A 47 -2.19 -0.39 2.45
N ALA A 48 -1.58 0.23 3.46
CA ALA A 48 -2.12 0.43 4.79
C ALA A 48 -2.90 1.75 4.90
N SER A 49 -3.44 2.28 3.79
CA SER A 49 -4.70 3.01 3.90
C SER A 49 -5.56 2.21 4.86
N PRO A 50 -6.09 2.81 5.95
CA PRO A 50 -7.18 2.15 6.64
C PRO A 50 -8.16 1.90 5.51
N ALA A 51 -8.31 0.64 5.13
CA ALA A 51 -9.52 0.24 4.50
C ALA A 51 -10.55 0.81 5.46
N ASP A 52 -11.34 1.74 4.98
CA ASP A 52 -12.67 1.96 5.49
C ASP A 52 -13.48 0.68 5.18
N SER A 53 -12.92 -0.48 5.52
CA SER A 53 -13.62 -1.59 6.06
C SER A 53 -14.13 -1.07 7.39
N ALA A 54 -15.22 -0.30 7.32
CA ALA A 54 -16.37 -0.70 8.09
C ALA A 54 -16.38 -2.24 8.01
N ALA A 55 -15.92 -2.88 9.09
CA ALA A 55 -16.22 -4.28 9.30
C ALA A 55 -17.71 -4.40 8.96
N PRO A 56 -18.15 -5.40 8.19
CA PRO A 56 -19.58 -5.58 8.01
C PRO A 56 -20.15 -5.65 9.43
N SER A 57 -20.86 -4.58 9.85
CA SER A 57 -21.64 -4.65 11.06
C SER A 57 -22.49 -5.89 10.86
N GLU A 58 -22.60 -6.71 11.89
CA GLU A 58 -23.35 -7.97 11.87
C GLU A 58 -24.85 -7.76 11.55
N GLU A 59 -25.24 -6.54 11.22
CA GLU A 59 -26.56 -6.03 10.87
C GLU A 59 -26.70 -5.69 9.38
N GLN A 60 -25.98 -6.40 8.51
CA GLN A 60 -26.20 -6.30 7.07
C GLN A 60 -27.59 -6.88 6.74
N THR A 61 -28.60 -6.01 6.74
CA THR A 61 -29.98 -6.37 6.45
C THR A 61 -30.18 -6.41 4.95
N GLU A 62 -30.39 -7.60 4.41
CA GLU A 62 -30.76 -7.77 3.01
C GLU A 62 -32.20 -7.27 2.80
N ILE A 63 -32.33 -6.15 2.07
CA ILE A 63 -33.64 -5.61 1.69
C ILE A 63 -33.98 -6.17 0.31
N THR A 64 -35.00 -7.03 0.24
CA THR A 64 -35.58 -7.45 -1.04
C THR A 64 -36.41 -6.29 -1.60
N ILE A 65 -35.94 -5.71 -2.71
CA ILE A 65 -36.71 -4.73 -3.47
C ILE A 65 -37.72 -5.51 -4.34
N PRO A 66 -39.03 -5.35 -4.14
CA PRO A 66 -40.02 -5.97 -5.02
C PRO A 66 -39.91 -5.40 -6.44
N ASP A 67 -40.03 -6.26 -7.46
CA ASP A 67 -39.96 -5.87 -8.88
C ASP A 67 -41.16 -5.03 -9.36
N ASP A 68 -42.18 -4.88 -8.52
CA ASP A 68 -43.39 -4.13 -8.87
C ASP A 68 -43.17 -2.62 -8.73
N THR A 69 -43.33 -1.89 -9.83
CA THR A 69 -43.31 -0.42 -9.88
C THR A 69 -44.60 0.21 -9.36
N SER A 70 -45.26 -0.43 -8.40
CA SER A 70 -46.52 0.05 -7.85
C SER A 70 -46.28 1.27 -6.97
N GLU A 71 -47.01 2.36 -7.22
CA GLU A 71 -46.98 3.52 -6.33
C GLU A 71 -47.56 3.11 -4.96
N VAL A 72 -46.77 3.21 -3.91
CA VAL A 72 -47.18 2.92 -2.53
C VAL A 72 -47.44 4.24 -1.80
N SER A 73 -48.55 4.32 -1.06
CA SER A 73 -48.89 5.47 -0.22
C SER A 73 -49.14 5.03 1.23
N GLY A 74 -48.56 5.73 2.19
CA GLY A 74 -48.70 5.47 3.63
C GLY A 74 -47.94 6.49 4.47
N GLU A 75 -48.12 6.43 5.80
CA GLU A 75 -47.29 7.17 6.75
C GLU A 75 -46.00 6.37 7.02
N GLY A 76 -44.84 7.04 7.00
CA GLY A 76 -43.54 6.39 7.16
C GLY A 76 -42.56 7.20 8.02
N THR A 77 -41.51 6.54 8.48
CA THR A 77 -40.43 7.14 9.28
C THR A 77 -39.16 7.21 8.44
N SER A 78 -38.43 8.32 8.52
CA SER A 78 -37.11 8.42 7.87
C SER A 78 -36.12 7.45 8.54
N VAL A 79 -35.53 6.55 7.76
CA VAL A 79 -34.60 5.52 8.26
C VAL A 79 -33.13 5.84 7.96
N GLY A 80 -32.84 6.92 7.24
CA GLY A 80 -31.48 7.33 6.91
C GLY A 80 -31.33 7.87 5.50
N GLU A 81 -30.09 8.01 5.06
CA GLU A 81 -29.72 8.44 3.72
C GLU A 81 -29.33 7.22 2.86
N VAL A 82 -29.74 7.21 1.59
CA VAL A 82 -29.45 6.12 0.65
C VAL A 82 -28.40 6.57 -0.35
N TYR A 83 -27.33 5.78 -0.49
CA TYR A 83 -26.24 6.01 -1.42
C TYR A 83 -26.13 4.85 -2.42
N GLN A 84 -25.81 5.16 -3.67
CA GLN A 84 -25.47 4.18 -4.69
C GLN A 84 -23.96 4.18 -4.91
N LEU A 85 -23.35 3.01 -4.81
CA LEU A 85 -21.92 2.80 -5.03
C LEU A 85 -21.64 2.59 -6.53
N ASP A 86 -20.36 2.67 -6.91
CA ASP A 86 -19.91 2.50 -8.30
C ASP A 86 -20.26 1.12 -8.90
N ASP A 87 -20.42 0.09 -8.05
CA ASP A 87 -20.83 -1.27 -8.43
C ASP A 87 -22.35 -1.44 -8.55
N GLY A 88 -23.12 -0.38 -8.28
CA GLY A 88 -24.59 -0.38 -8.30
C GLY A 88 -25.24 -0.79 -6.97
N THR A 89 -24.45 -1.14 -5.95
CA THR A 89 -24.95 -1.51 -4.62
C THR A 89 -25.59 -0.30 -3.94
N LEU A 90 -26.72 -0.49 -3.27
CA LEU A 90 -27.36 0.52 -2.43
C LEU A 90 -26.94 0.33 -0.96
N VAL A 91 -26.48 1.41 -0.33
CA VAL A 91 -26.13 1.45 1.10
C VAL A 91 -27.01 2.47 1.81
N ILE A 92 -27.58 2.08 2.94
CA ILE A 92 -28.36 2.94 3.82
C ILE A 92 -27.47 3.36 4.98
N VAL A 93 -27.25 4.66 5.14
CA VAL A 93 -26.54 5.23 6.28
C VAL A 93 -27.60 5.69 7.28
N THR A 94 -27.75 4.93 8.36
CA THR A 94 -28.48 5.37 9.54
C THR A 94 -27.66 6.46 10.22
N PRO A 95 -28.18 7.67 10.46
CA PRO A 95 -27.50 8.62 11.34
C PRO A 95 -27.33 7.91 12.68
N GLU A 96 -26.10 7.81 13.18
CA GLU A 96 -25.83 7.20 14.49
C GLU A 96 -26.76 7.87 15.50
N GLY A 97 -27.76 7.13 15.95
CA GLY A 97 -28.54 7.51 17.11
C GLY A 97 -27.58 7.48 18.28
N GLU A 98 -27.46 8.61 18.97
CA GLU A 98 -26.92 8.69 20.33
C GLU A 98 -27.39 7.45 21.09
N GLY A 99 -26.44 6.55 21.38
CA GLY A 99 -26.73 5.31 22.08
C GLY A 99 -27.46 5.60 23.39
N GLU A 100 -28.50 4.82 23.64
CA GLU A 100 -29.12 4.72 24.97
C GLU A 100 -28.10 4.30 26.04
#